data_AF-S9R4U7-F1
#
_entry.id   AF-S9R4U7-F1
#
_cell.length_a   1.000
_cell.length_b   1.000
_cell.length_c   1.000
_cell.angle_alpha   90.00
_cell.angle_beta   90.00
_cell.angle_gamma   90.00
#
_symmetry.space_group_name_H-M   'P 1'
#
loop_
_entity.id
_entity.type
_entity.pdbx_description
1 polymer ?
#
loop_
_entity_poly.entity_id
_entity_poly.type
_entity_poly.pdbx_seq_one_letter_code
_entity_poly.pdbx_strand_id
1 'polypeptide(L)'
;MWGCWGGAGLDLPYPWIMRNCITLHGQWMCPPEAVLRMASLIRSGLLRLEEFDVTAFALDDANEAVTHAAAHGGPFKLTVLRP
;
A
#
# COMPACT_ATOMS: atom_id res chain seq x y z
N MET A 1 4.15 9.49 -20.25
CA MET A 1 5.01 8.57 -19.49
C MET A 1 4.78 8.88 -18.02
N TRP A 2 4.10 7.99 -17.27
CA TRP A 2 3.67 8.25 -15.89
C TRP A 2 4.65 7.63 -14.89
N GLY A 3 5.08 8.41 -13.90
CA GLY A 3 5.55 7.92 -12.59
C GLY A 3 7.05 7.82 -12.34
N CYS A 4 7.62 8.92 -11.82
CA CYS A 4 8.69 9.02 -10.80
C CYS A 4 9.08 10.50 -10.71
N TRP A 5 8.21 11.32 -10.10
CA TRP A 5 8.54 12.72 -9.81
C TRP A 5 9.48 12.70 -8.60
N GLY A 6 10.78 12.65 -8.86
CA GLY A 6 11.80 12.75 -7.82
C GLY A 6 11.61 14.05 -7.04
N GLY A 7 11.35 13.92 -5.73
CA GLY A 7 11.36 15.05 -4.81
C GLY A 7 12.79 15.48 -4.46
N ALA A 8 12.94 16.26 -3.39
CA ALA A 8 14.27 16.52 -2.83
C ALA A 8 15.01 15.20 -2.58
N GLY A 9 16.31 15.17 -2.87
CA GLY A 9 17.14 13.98 -2.73
C GLY A 9 17.08 13.39 -1.32
N LEU A 10 17.24 12.07 -1.23
CA LEU A 10 17.27 11.34 0.03
C LEU A 10 18.70 11.37 0.61
N ASP A 11 18.88 11.95 1.79
CA ASP A 11 20.16 11.83 2.52
C ASP A 11 20.25 10.44 3.18
N LEU A 12 21.33 9.73 2.90
CA LEU A 12 21.51 8.33 3.29
C LEU A 12 22.76 8.20 4.17
N PRO A 13 22.66 7.58 5.36
CA PRO A 13 23.80 7.40 6.26
C PRO A 13 24.75 6.32 5.72
N TYR A 14 25.59 6.72 4.77
CA TYR A 14 26.45 5.82 3.99
C TYR A 14 27.34 4.91 4.84
N PRO A 15 28.01 5.37 5.92
CA PRO A 15 28.82 4.48 6.77
C PRO A 15 28.00 3.38 7.46
N TRP A 16 26.77 3.68 7.86
CA TRP A 16 25.89 2.70 8.51
C TRP A 16 25.36 1.68 7.51
N ILE A 17 24.99 2.11 6.31
CA ILE A 17 24.54 1.22 5.23
C ILE A 17 25.64 0.23 4.87
N MET A 18 26.88 0.70 4.66
CA MET A 18 28.02 -0.19 4.37
C MET A 18 28.30 -1.15 5.51
N ARG A 19 28.32 -0.66 6.76
CA ARG A 19 28.61 -1.48 7.94
C ARG A 19 27.61 -2.62 8.13
N ASN A 20 26.35 -2.38 7.80
CA ASN A 20 25.27 -3.35 8.02
C ASN A 20 24.82 -4.06 6.73
N CYS A 21 25.56 -3.88 5.63
CA CYS A 21 25.25 -4.46 4.32
C CYS A 21 23.79 -4.22 3.89
N ILE A 22 23.30 -2.99 4.08
CA ILE A 22 21.91 -2.63 3.77
C ILE A 22 21.75 -2.40 2.27
N THR A 23 20.71 -2.99 1.68
CA THR A 23 20.34 -2.81 0.27
C THR A 23 19.17 -1.85 0.14
N LEU A 24 19.29 -0.84 -0.72
CA LEU A 24 18.19 0.05 -1.10
C LEU A 24 17.57 -0.42 -2.41
N HIS A 25 16.27 -0.70 -2.40
CA HIS A 25 15.52 -1.13 -3.58
C HIS A 25 14.31 -0.22 -3.81
N GLY A 26 14.32 0.53 -4.91
CA GLY A 26 13.18 1.33 -5.34
C GLY A 26 12.14 0.46 -6.04
N GLN A 27 10.90 0.48 -5.56
CA GLN A 27 9.78 -0.21 -6.18
C GLN A 27 8.60 0.75 -6.24
N TRP A 28 7.94 0.84 -7.40
CA TRP A 28 6.71 1.61 -7.53
C TRP A 28 5.48 0.68 -7.47
N MET A 29 5.23 -0.05 -8.56
CA MET A 29 4.19 -1.07 -8.61
C MET A 29 4.78 -2.46 -8.41
N CYS A 30 3.93 -3.45 -8.17
CA CYS A 30 4.34 -4.85 -8.16
C CYS A 30 4.34 -5.44 -9.58
N PRO A 31 5.14 -6.50 -9.84
CA PRO A 31 5.03 -7.22 -11.10
C PRO A 31 3.65 -7.89 -11.21
N PRO A 32 3.09 -8.04 -12.42
CA PRO A 32 1.69 -8.42 -12.63
C PRO A 32 1.33 -9.78 -12.00
N GLU A 33 2.26 -10.72 -11.93
CA GLU A 33 2.05 -12.01 -11.28
C GLU A 33 1.95 -11.94 -9.76
N ALA A 34 2.45 -10.88 -9.12
CA ALA A 34 2.44 -10.75 -7.66
C ALA A 34 1.01 -10.67 -7.11
N VAL A 35 0.11 -9.98 -7.82
CA VAL A 35 -1.30 -9.84 -7.42
C VAL A 35 -1.98 -11.20 -7.35
N LEU A 36 -1.79 -12.05 -8.37
CA LEU A 36 -2.38 -13.39 -8.42
C LEU A 36 -1.80 -14.32 -7.35
N ARG A 37 -0.49 -14.22 -7.09
CA ARG A 37 0.15 -14.98 -6.00
C ARG A 37 -0.39 -14.55 -4.64
N MET A 38 -0.54 -13.25 -4.41
CA MET A 38 -1.09 -12.70 -3.17
C MET A 38 -2.53 -13.20 -2.94
N ALA A 39 -3.39 -13.12 -3.97
CA ALA A 39 -4.75 -13.65 -3.91
C ALA A 39 -4.77 -15.17 -3.60
N SER A 40 -3.80 -15.92 -4.12
CA SER A 40 -3.68 -17.36 -3.84
C SER A 40 -3.31 -17.63 -2.38
N LEU A 41 -2.42 -16.83 -1.77
CA LEU A 41 -2.06 -16.93 -0.36
C LEU A 41 -3.25 -16.61 0.57
N ILE A 42 -4.06 -15.62 0.20
CA ILE A 42 -5.28 -15.28 0.94
C ILE A 42 -6.26 -16.45 0.88
N ARG A 43 -6.51 -16.98 -0.31
CA ARG A 43 -7.45 -18.10 -0.51
C ARG A 43 -7.01 -19.39 0.17
N SER A 44 -5.71 -19.64 0.28
CA SER A 44 -5.17 -20.81 1.00
C SER A 44 -5.13 -20.63 2.51
N GLY A 45 -5.53 -19.45 3.03
CA GLY A 45 -5.51 -19.13 4.45
C GLY A 45 -4.10 -18.85 5.01
N LEU A 46 -3.09 -18.73 4.15
CA LEU A 46 -1.72 -18.37 4.53
C LEU A 46 -1.57 -16.87 4.79
N LEU A 47 -2.43 -16.05 4.17
CA LEU A 47 -2.57 -14.63 4.48
C LEU A 47 -3.97 -14.35 5.01
N ARG A 48 -4.03 -13.83 6.22
CA ARG A 48 -5.23 -13.49 6.97
C ARG A 48 -5.55 -12.01 6.80
N LEU A 49 -6.83 -11.69 6.62
CA LEU A 49 -7.31 -10.32 6.36
C LEU A 49 -8.20 -9.77 7.49
N GLU A 50 -8.34 -10.50 8.59
CA GLU A 50 -9.24 -10.18 9.70
C GLU A 50 -8.79 -8.93 10.48
N GLU A 51 -7.53 -8.53 10.37
CA GLU A 51 -6.99 -7.32 10.99
C GLU A 51 -7.37 -6.03 10.24
N PHE A 52 -7.89 -6.15 9.01
CA PHE A 52 -8.32 -4.98 8.25
C PHE A 52 -9.67 -4.46 8.72
N ASP A 53 -9.68 -3.21 9.18
CA ASP A 53 -10.89 -2.46 9.49
C ASP A 53 -11.42 -1.82 8.20
N VAL A 54 -12.57 -2.30 7.72
CA VAL A 54 -13.14 -1.92 6.42
C VAL A 54 -14.40 -1.09 6.62
N THR A 55 -14.34 0.18 6.24
CA THR A 55 -15.51 1.06 6.14
C THR A 55 -15.99 1.11 4.70
N ALA A 56 -17.21 0.65 4.44
CA ALA A 56 -17.80 0.60 3.11
C ALA A 56 -18.78 1.75 2.87
N PHE A 57 -18.69 2.36 1.70
CA PHE A 57 -19.58 3.41 1.21
C PHE A 57 -20.24 2.95 -0.09
N ALA A 58 -21.45 3.45 -0.39
CA ALA A 58 -22.06 3.25 -1.70
C ALA A 58 -21.28 4.02 -2.77
N LEU A 59 -21.37 3.59 -4.02
CA LEU A 59 -20.72 4.27 -5.13
C LEU A 59 -21.19 5.73 -5.29
N ASP A 60 -22.46 6.00 -4.98
CA ASP A 60 -23.05 7.35 -5.03
C ASP A 60 -22.42 8.30 -3.98
N ASP A 61 -21.86 7.77 -2.90
CA ASP A 61 -21.28 8.53 -1.78
C ASP A 61 -19.75 8.66 -1.89
N ALA A 62 -19.20 8.59 -3.10
CA ALA A 62 -17.75 8.57 -3.33
C ALA A 62 -16.99 9.75 -2.70
N ASN A 63 -17.59 10.95 -2.68
CA ASN A 63 -16.98 12.13 -2.08
C ASN A 63 -16.88 12.03 -0.54
N GLU A 64 -17.88 11.42 0.09
CA GLU A 64 -17.86 11.16 1.53
C GLU A 64 -16.82 10.11 1.88
N ALA A 65 -16.70 9.06 1.05
CA ALA A 65 -15.66 8.04 1.19
C ALA A 65 -14.24 8.64 1.12
N VAL A 66 -13.99 9.56 0.18
CA VAL A 66 -12.69 10.25 0.08
C VAL A 66 -12.41 11.10 1.32
N THR A 67 -13.42 11.82 1.82
CA THR A 67 -13.30 12.63 3.04
C THR A 67 -13.01 11.74 4.26
N HIS A 68 -13.69 10.60 4.36
CA HIS A 68 -13.46 9.61 5.40
C HIS A 68 -12.04 9.03 5.33
N ALA A 69 -11.57 8.66 4.13
CA ALA A 69 -10.23 8.12 3.93
C ALA A 69 -9.12 9.11 4.33
N ALA A 70 -9.32 10.41 4.06
CA ALA A 70 -8.38 11.45 4.46
C ALA A 70 -8.31 11.62 5.99
N ALA A 71 -9.44 11.50 6.68
CA ALA A 71 -9.53 11.68 8.13
C ALA A 71 -9.15 10.43 8.94
N HIS A 72 -9.37 9.23 8.39
CA HIS A 72 -9.24 7.95 9.11
C HIS A 72 -8.19 7.01 8.53
N GLY A 73 -7.32 7.51 7.64
CA GLY A 73 -6.22 6.75 7.07
C GLY A 73 -5.26 6.21 8.14
N GLY A 74 -4.67 5.05 7.86
CA GLY A 74 -3.71 4.41 8.75
C GLY A 74 -3.44 2.96 8.37
N PRO A 75 -2.48 2.30 9.05
CA PRO A 75 -2.25 0.88 8.87
C PRO A 75 -3.55 0.09 9.07
N PHE A 76 -3.82 -0.83 8.14
CA PHE A 76 -4.97 -1.75 8.18
C PHE A 76 -6.37 -1.10 8.17
N LYS A 77 -6.49 0.21 7.96
CA LYS A 77 -7.79 0.89 7.81
C LYS A 77 -8.10 1.12 6.34
N LEU A 78 -9.16 0.52 5.85
CA LEU A 78 -9.57 0.57 4.45
C LEU A 78 -10.92 1.27 4.32
N THR A 79 -10.96 2.30 3.49
CA THR A 79 -12.20 2.87 2.98
C THR A 79 -12.47 2.29 1.60
N VAL A 80 -13.63 1.66 1.41
CA VAL A 80 -13.96 0.95 0.17
C VAL A 80 -15.29 1.41 -0.40
N LEU A 81 -15.39 1.43 -1.73
CA LEU A 81 -16.65 1.67 -2.43
C LEU A 81 -17.26 0.32 -2.82
N ARG A 82 -18.56 0.19 -2.59
CA ARG A 82 -19.37 -0.94 -3.05
C ARG A 82 -20.31 -0.46 -4.15
N PRO A 83 -20.33 -1.14 -5.32
CA PRO A 83 -21.28 -0.86 -6.40
C PRO A 83 -22.73 -1.05 -5.95
#